data_AF-A0A654D2B7-F1
#
_entry.id   AF-A0A654D2B7-F1
#
_cell.length_a   1.000
_cell.length_b   1.000
_cell.length_c   1.000
_cell.angle_alpha   90.00
_cell.angle_beta   90.00
_cell.angle_gamma   90.00
#
_symmetry.space_group_name_H-M   'P 1'
#
loop_
_entity.id
_entity.type
_entity.pdbx_description
1 polymer ?
#
loop_
_entity_poly.entity_id
_entity_poly.type
_entity_poly.pdbx_seq_one_letter_code
_entity_poly.pdbx_strand_id
1 'polypeptide(L)'
;MSQSETNRPMHGPRLTVMDFLTFTESMQTSFSPDYPVSSLGLSDLNFVINAPLDYCPPENGALATLYFDQNDCSRVLQEHAYQVKCPRRLNTHEFMKWAEQGIHMLSHSFMHVGLICIDIMDLIRILRASESQKLLLEIIPYDDPLEVPWEQLQRFRFRNLFASFFAGHDLTMQMYSDLGNALEEISPNVGCMMLAANYHASNPPVVMLLGELEP
;
A
#
# COMPACT_ATOMS: atom_id res chain seq x y z
N MET A 1 35.31 3.53 19.91
CA MET A 1 34.54 3.07 18.74
C MET A 1 33.09 3.43 18.99
N SER A 2 32.55 4.30 18.15
CA SER A 2 31.26 4.97 18.34
C SER A 2 30.10 3.98 18.21
N GLN A 3 29.38 3.75 19.30
CA GLN A 3 28.04 3.17 19.28
C GLN A 3 27.10 4.20 18.65
N SER A 4 26.94 4.12 17.33
CA SER A 4 25.78 4.70 16.65
C SER A 4 24.67 3.65 16.66
N GLU A 5 24.15 3.37 17.85
CA GLU A 5 22.82 2.78 17.96
C GLU A 5 21.87 3.79 17.34
N THR A 6 21.29 3.36 16.23
CA THR A 6 20.27 4.05 15.45
C THR A 6 19.17 4.58 16.38
N ASN A 7 19.20 5.89 16.65
CA ASN A 7 18.03 6.67 17.07
C ASN A 7 16.97 6.56 15.97
N ARG A 8 16.24 5.46 15.92
CA ARG A 8 14.96 5.42 15.22
C ARG A 8 14.00 6.30 16.03
N PRO A 9 13.33 7.29 15.43
CA PRO A 9 12.30 8.02 16.15
C PRO A 9 11.25 7.02 16.63
N MET A 10 10.89 7.05 17.91
CA MET A 10 9.81 6.25 18.51
C MET A 10 8.41 6.75 18.09
N HIS A 11 8.28 7.22 16.84
CA HIS A 11 7.05 7.79 16.29
C HIS A 11 6.49 6.84 15.25
N GLY A 12 5.16 6.71 15.23
CA GLY A 12 4.47 5.95 14.19
C GLY A 12 4.70 6.55 12.80
N PRO A 13 4.41 5.80 11.73
CA PRO A 13 4.55 6.29 10.36
C PRO A 13 3.67 7.52 10.14
N ARG A 14 4.20 8.50 9.42
CA ARG A 14 3.50 9.72 9.00
C ARG A 14 3.20 9.63 7.52
N LEU A 15 1.93 9.70 7.18
CA LEU A 15 1.43 9.54 5.83
C LEU A 15 0.68 10.82 5.46
N THR A 16 1.00 11.42 4.31
CA THR A 16 0.24 12.55 3.79
C THR A 16 -0.60 12.12 2.60
N VAL A 17 -1.78 12.70 2.47
CA VAL A 17 -2.66 12.52 1.31
C VAL A 17 -2.97 13.89 0.75
N MET A 18 -2.59 14.12 -0.51
CA MET A 18 -2.96 15.29 -1.28
C MET A 18 -3.96 14.87 -2.37
N ASP A 19 -5.18 15.37 -2.27
CA ASP A 19 -6.27 15.05 -3.19
C ASP A 19 -6.65 16.27 -4.03
N PHE A 20 -6.35 16.18 -5.33
CA PHE A 20 -6.61 17.24 -6.30
C PHE A 20 -8.05 17.27 -6.82
N LEU A 21 -8.85 16.22 -6.59
CA LEU A 21 -10.25 16.20 -6.97
C LEU A 21 -11.13 16.89 -5.92
N THR A 22 -10.77 16.75 -4.64
CA THR A 22 -11.47 17.43 -3.53
C THR A 22 -10.77 18.69 -3.03
N PHE A 23 -9.54 18.96 -3.49
CA PHE A 23 -8.67 20.04 -3.01
C PHE A 23 -8.39 19.95 -1.50
N THR A 24 -8.13 18.74 -1.02
CA THR A 24 -7.85 18.50 0.40
C THR A 24 -6.43 17.97 0.60
N GLU A 25 -5.82 18.40 1.70
CA GLU A 25 -4.58 17.83 2.21
C GLU A 25 -4.87 17.26 3.61
N SER A 26 -4.42 16.03 3.86
CA SER A 26 -4.55 15.41 5.17
C SER A 26 -3.25 14.71 5.57
N MET A 27 -3.02 14.63 6.89
CA MET A 27 -1.88 13.92 7.47
C MET A 27 -2.40 12.90 8.48
N GLN A 28 -1.95 11.66 8.33
CA GLN A 28 -2.23 10.56 9.23
C GLN A 28 -0.96 10.17 9.98
N THR A 29 -1.08 9.92 11.27
CA THR A 29 0.03 9.58 12.17
C THR A 29 -0.52 8.73 13.30
N SER A 30 0.23 7.73 13.75
CA SER A 30 -0.12 6.96 14.94
C SER A 30 0.68 7.43 16.14
N PHE A 31 0.01 7.59 17.28
CA PHE A 31 0.63 7.98 18.55
C PHE A 31 0.58 6.83 19.53
N SER A 32 1.69 6.62 20.26
CA SER A 32 1.62 5.83 21.49
C SER A 32 1.17 6.75 22.62
N PRO A 33 0.23 6.33 23.49
CA PRO A 33 -0.12 7.06 24.70
C PRO A 33 1.09 7.36 25.59
N ASP A 34 2.12 6.50 25.52
CA ASP A 34 3.35 6.63 26.29
C ASP A 34 4.28 7.73 25.76
N TYR A 35 4.02 8.26 24.55
CA TYR A 35 4.84 9.27 23.89
C TYR A 35 3.98 10.31 23.16
N PRO A 36 3.30 11.22 23.90
CA PRO A 36 2.47 12.27 23.32
C PRO A 36 3.34 13.44 22.82
N VAL A 37 4.04 13.22 21.69
CA VAL A 37 4.81 14.28 21.03
C VAL A 37 4.04 14.76 19.81
N SER A 38 3.91 16.09 19.66
CA SER A 38 3.33 16.71 18.45
C SER A 38 4.17 16.33 17.23
N SER A 39 3.58 15.64 16.25
CA SER A 39 4.28 15.06 15.09
C SER A 39 4.08 15.83 13.79
N LEU A 40 3.60 17.08 13.85
CA LEU A 40 3.54 17.97 12.67
C LEU A 40 4.97 18.23 12.16
N GLY A 41 5.34 17.55 11.08
CA GLY A 41 6.71 17.54 10.54
C GLY A 41 6.80 16.79 9.22
N LEU A 42 8.00 16.28 8.91
CA LEU A 42 8.29 15.53 7.68
C LEU A 42 7.30 14.37 7.45
N SER A 43 6.99 14.06 6.20
CA SER A 43 6.18 12.89 5.83
C SER A 43 7.10 11.70 5.60
N ASP A 44 6.67 10.49 5.91
CA ASP A 44 7.41 9.27 5.58
C ASP A 44 6.95 8.69 4.24
N LEU A 45 5.67 8.88 3.89
CA LEU A 45 5.07 8.49 2.60
C LEU A 45 4.06 9.54 2.13
N ASN A 46 4.12 9.89 0.85
CA ASN A 46 3.14 10.78 0.24
C ASN A 46 2.20 9.99 -0.67
N PHE A 47 0.89 10.17 -0.48
CA PHE A 47 -0.13 9.73 -1.41
C PHE A 47 -0.70 10.94 -2.14
N VAL A 48 -0.82 10.83 -3.46
CA VAL A 48 -1.28 11.93 -4.29
C VAL A 48 -2.37 11.42 -5.23
N ILE A 49 -3.58 11.97 -5.13
CA ILE A 49 -4.74 11.54 -5.92
C ILE A 49 -4.95 12.52 -7.08
N ASN A 50 -4.89 12.00 -8.30
CA ASN A 50 -5.26 12.69 -9.55
C ASN A 50 -4.60 14.09 -9.73
N ALA A 51 -3.33 14.20 -9.39
CA ALA A 51 -2.60 15.45 -9.54
C ALA A 51 -2.36 15.85 -11.01
N PRO A 52 -2.14 17.13 -11.30
CA PRO A 52 -1.52 17.57 -12.56
C PRO A 52 -0.24 16.79 -12.88
N LEU A 53 0.08 16.63 -14.17
CA LEU A 53 1.25 15.84 -14.61
C LEU A 53 2.58 16.45 -14.18
N ASP A 54 2.62 17.76 -14.01
CA ASP A 54 3.76 18.57 -13.61
C ASP A 54 3.79 18.86 -12.10
N TYR A 55 2.83 18.35 -11.34
CA TYR A 55 2.85 18.49 -9.89
C TYR A 55 4.03 17.72 -9.29
N CYS A 56 4.83 18.43 -8.50
CA CYS A 56 5.86 17.87 -7.66
C CYS A 56 5.40 17.97 -6.19
N PRO A 57 5.58 16.92 -5.38
CA PRO A 57 5.25 16.97 -3.97
C PRO A 57 6.25 17.91 -3.26
N PRO A 58 5.86 18.52 -2.13
CA PRO A 58 6.77 19.35 -1.36
C PRO A 58 7.98 18.54 -0.87
N GLU A 59 9.13 19.20 -0.71
CA GLU A 59 10.33 18.62 -0.09
C GLU A 59 10.08 18.39 1.41
N ASN A 60 9.40 17.29 1.73
CA ASN A 60 8.93 16.97 3.07
C ASN A 60 9.61 15.73 3.67
N GLY A 61 10.71 15.26 3.07
CA GLY A 61 11.49 14.12 3.57
C GLY A 61 10.88 12.74 3.33
N ALA A 62 9.79 12.64 2.55
CA ALA A 62 9.15 11.36 2.25
C ALA A 62 10.09 10.38 1.55
N LEU A 63 10.04 9.12 1.97
CA LEU A 63 10.83 8.03 1.41
C LEU A 63 10.31 7.60 0.03
N ALA A 64 9.03 7.84 -0.25
CA ALA A 64 8.42 7.64 -1.55
C ALA A 64 7.16 8.50 -1.72
N THR A 65 6.77 8.72 -2.97
CA THR A 65 5.48 9.32 -3.35
C THR A 65 4.73 8.39 -4.29
N LEU A 66 3.48 8.06 -3.95
CA LEU A 66 2.59 7.22 -4.74
C LEU A 66 1.49 8.09 -5.36
N TYR A 67 1.52 8.20 -6.68
CA TYR A 67 0.51 8.88 -7.48
C TYR A 67 -0.59 7.91 -7.86
N PHE A 68 -1.77 8.09 -7.31
CA PHE A 68 -2.99 7.40 -7.72
C PHE A 68 -3.55 8.13 -8.94
N ASP A 69 -3.49 7.46 -10.08
CA ASP A 69 -3.84 8.04 -11.37
C ASP A 69 -4.93 7.24 -12.10
N GLN A 70 -5.72 7.95 -12.90
CA GLN A 70 -6.61 7.31 -13.87
C GLN A 70 -5.81 6.60 -14.97
N ASN A 71 -6.41 5.57 -15.57
CA ASN A 71 -5.71 4.63 -16.46
C ASN A 71 -5.01 5.30 -17.65
N ASP A 72 -5.56 6.39 -18.17
CA ASP A 72 -5.06 7.07 -19.37
C ASP A 72 -3.89 8.06 -19.07
N CYS A 73 -3.55 8.25 -17.80
CA CYS A 73 -2.46 9.13 -17.38
C CYS A 73 -1.09 8.43 -17.50
N SER A 74 -0.08 9.11 -18.04
CA SER A 74 1.30 8.62 -18.04
C SER A 74 2.24 9.72 -17.53
N ARG A 75 2.92 9.47 -16.42
CA ARG A 75 3.86 10.41 -15.80
C ARG A 75 5.29 10.14 -16.22
N VAL A 76 6.09 11.19 -16.27
CA VAL A 76 7.55 11.08 -16.15
C VAL A 76 7.84 11.16 -14.65
N LEU A 77 8.21 10.03 -14.06
CA LEU A 77 8.39 9.91 -12.62
C LEU A 77 9.83 10.27 -12.24
N GLN A 78 9.98 11.00 -11.14
CA GLN A 78 11.27 11.23 -10.50
C GLN A 78 11.70 10.00 -9.70
N GLU A 79 12.93 9.98 -9.20
CA GLU A 79 13.37 8.93 -8.28
C GLU A 79 12.45 8.85 -7.05
N HIS A 80 12.14 7.63 -6.60
CA HIS A 80 11.23 7.37 -5.47
C HIS A 80 9.78 7.84 -5.66
N ALA A 81 9.40 8.26 -6.86
CA ALA A 81 8.00 8.43 -7.25
C ALA A 81 7.48 7.19 -7.98
N TYR A 82 6.23 6.82 -7.71
CA TYR A 82 5.57 5.65 -8.28
C TYR A 82 4.19 6.03 -8.78
N GLN A 83 3.80 5.50 -9.93
CA GLN A 83 2.45 5.65 -10.46
C GLN A 83 1.65 4.38 -10.14
N VAL A 84 0.55 4.54 -9.41
CA VAL A 84 -0.39 3.48 -9.03
C VAL A 84 -1.63 3.59 -9.90
N LYS A 85 -2.00 2.48 -10.55
CA LYS A 85 -3.17 2.38 -11.41
C LYS A 85 -4.09 1.23 -11.01
N CYS A 86 -5.37 1.40 -11.33
CA CYS A 86 -6.35 0.33 -11.27
C CYS A 86 -6.25 -0.52 -12.55
N PRO A 87 -6.32 -1.87 -12.49
CA PRO A 87 -6.33 -2.72 -13.70
C PRO A 87 -7.52 -2.47 -14.60
N ARG A 88 -8.65 -2.07 -14.02
CA ARG A 88 -9.90 -1.75 -14.73
C ARG A 88 -10.01 -0.25 -14.96
N ARG A 89 -10.70 0.13 -16.04
CA ARG A 89 -11.07 1.53 -16.28
C ARG A 89 -12.17 1.91 -15.31
N LEU A 90 -11.95 2.99 -14.57
CA LEU A 90 -12.88 3.55 -13.62
C LEU A 90 -13.35 4.92 -14.11
N ASN A 91 -14.63 5.24 -13.89
CA ASN A 91 -15.05 6.64 -13.99
C ASN A 91 -14.52 7.44 -12.79
N THR A 92 -14.63 8.76 -12.81
CA THR A 92 -14.07 9.63 -11.75
C THR A 92 -14.55 9.28 -10.35
N HIS A 93 -15.82 8.94 -10.18
CA HIS A 93 -16.39 8.60 -8.87
C HIS A 93 -15.90 7.25 -8.37
N GLU A 94 -15.81 6.25 -9.24
CA GLU A 94 -15.25 4.94 -8.92
C GLU A 94 -13.76 5.03 -8.61
N PHE A 95 -13.02 5.83 -9.38
CA PHE A 95 -11.60 6.09 -9.17
C PHE A 95 -11.34 6.70 -7.79
N MET A 96 -12.13 7.71 -7.39
CA MET A 96 -12.03 8.34 -6.07
C MET A 96 -12.18 7.31 -4.95
N LYS A 97 -13.27 6.52 -4.99
CA LYS A 97 -13.50 5.48 -3.99
C LYS A 97 -12.38 4.45 -3.94
N TRP A 98 -11.89 4.02 -5.09
CA TRP A 98 -10.80 3.06 -5.19
C TRP A 98 -9.49 3.63 -4.61
N ALA A 99 -9.14 4.88 -4.93
CA ALA A 99 -7.94 5.52 -4.43
C ALA A 99 -8.00 5.71 -2.91
N GLU A 100 -9.11 6.25 -2.38
CA GLU A 100 -9.36 6.39 -0.95
C GLU A 100 -9.28 5.05 -0.22
N GLN A 101 -9.93 4.01 -0.76
CA GLN A 101 -9.90 2.67 -0.18
C GLN A 101 -8.49 2.08 -0.19
N GLY A 102 -7.76 2.20 -1.29
CA GLY A 102 -6.38 1.74 -1.41
C GLY A 102 -5.43 2.40 -0.42
N ILE A 103 -5.50 3.74 -0.33
CA ILE A 103 -4.71 4.53 0.62
C ILE A 103 -5.07 4.15 2.06
N HIS A 104 -6.37 4.01 2.36
CA HIS A 104 -6.82 3.57 3.67
C HIS A 104 -6.26 2.19 4.05
N MET A 105 -6.33 1.22 3.14
CA MET A 105 -5.81 -0.14 3.39
C MET A 105 -4.30 -0.14 3.58
N LEU A 106 -3.53 0.57 2.74
CA LEU A 106 -2.09 0.74 2.93
C LEU A 106 -1.77 1.37 4.29
N SER A 107 -2.44 2.47 4.61
CA SER A 107 -2.23 3.19 5.88
C SER A 107 -2.56 2.30 7.08
N HIS A 108 -3.64 1.54 6.99
CA HIS A 108 -4.05 0.60 8.04
C HIS A 108 -2.98 -0.46 8.29
N SER A 109 -2.35 -1.02 7.25
CA SER A 109 -1.28 -2.03 7.38
C SER A 109 -0.07 -1.54 8.19
N PHE A 110 0.17 -0.22 8.27
CA PHE A 110 1.31 0.35 8.99
C PHE A 110 0.95 0.94 10.35
N MET A 111 -0.33 1.31 10.55
CA MET A 111 -0.79 2.02 11.74
C MET A 111 -1.47 1.13 12.77
N HIS A 112 -1.91 -0.07 12.39
CA HIS A 112 -2.64 -0.97 13.25
C HIS A 112 -1.92 -2.31 13.40
N VAL A 113 -2.09 -2.94 14.56
CA VAL A 113 -1.53 -4.26 14.84
C VAL A 113 -2.41 -5.32 14.17
N GLY A 114 -1.82 -6.06 13.24
CA GLY A 114 -2.42 -7.24 12.61
C GLY A 114 -2.01 -8.56 13.27
N LEU A 115 -2.43 -9.68 12.68
CA LEU A 115 -1.93 -11.01 13.00
C LEU A 115 -0.48 -11.19 12.53
N ILE A 116 -0.18 -10.70 11.32
CA ILE A 116 1.17 -10.64 10.74
C ILE A 116 1.45 -9.19 10.36
N CYS A 117 2.30 -8.54 11.14
CA CYS A 117 2.65 -7.14 10.98
C CYS A 117 3.82 -6.96 10.01
N ILE A 118 3.76 -5.90 9.21
CA ILE A 118 4.86 -5.38 8.40
C ILE A 118 4.99 -3.89 8.64
N ASP A 119 6.17 -3.33 8.41
CA ASP A 119 6.40 -1.90 8.59
C ASP A 119 6.48 -1.15 7.24
N ILE A 120 6.55 0.19 7.31
CA ILE A 120 6.67 1.03 6.11
C ILE A 120 7.92 0.69 5.29
N MET A 121 9.01 0.26 5.92
CA MET A 121 10.26 -0.06 5.22
C MET A 121 10.11 -1.31 4.36
N ASP A 122 9.22 -2.24 4.71
CA ASP A 122 8.89 -3.39 3.87
C ASP A 122 8.19 -2.94 2.57
N LEU A 123 7.28 -1.97 2.63
CA LEU A 123 6.73 -1.34 1.43
C LEU A 123 7.83 -0.62 0.63
N ILE A 124 8.67 0.19 1.29
CA ILE A 124 9.76 0.91 0.61
C ILE A 124 10.72 -0.04 -0.10
N ARG A 125 10.98 -1.25 0.45
CA ARG A 125 11.77 -2.28 -0.22
C ARG A 125 11.12 -2.76 -1.51
N ILE A 126 9.82 -3.06 -1.49
CA ILE A 126 9.06 -3.45 -2.69
C ILE A 126 9.08 -2.34 -3.75
N LEU A 127 8.85 -1.10 -3.32
CA LEU A 127 8.87 0.06 -4.20
C LEU A 127 10.24 0.21 -4.87
N ARG A 128 11.34 0.16 -4.10
CA ARG A 128 12.70 0.27 -4.65
C ARG A 128 13.10 -0.90 -5.56
N ALA A 129 12.49 -2.07 -5.39
CA ALA A 129 12.69 -3.21 -6.29
C ALA A 129 11.89 -3.08 -7.61
N SER A 130 10.91 -2.17 -7.67
CA SER A 130 10.02 -1.96 -8.81
C SER A 130 10.62 -0.96 -9.80
N GLU A 131 11.44 -1.46 -10.72
CA GLU A 131 12.27 -0.66 -11.64
C GLU A 131 11.45 0.22 -12.60
N SER A 132 10.25 -0.23 -13.01
CA SER A 132 9.39 0.53 -13.93
C SER A 132 8.72 1.73 -13.27
N GLN A 133 8.71 1.78 -11.94
CA GLN A 133 7.95 2.72 -11.11
C GLN A 133 6.43 2.71 -11.37
N LYS A 134 5.93 1.73 -12.12
CA LYS A 134 4.51 1.56 -12.46
C LYS A 134 3.95 0.39 -11.67
N LEU A 135 3.00 0.70 -10.82
CA LEU A 135 2.38 -0.24 -9.92
C LEU A 135 0.91 -0.40 -10.26
N LEU A 136 0.43 -1.61 -10.06
CA LEU A 136 -0.97 -1.95 -10.08
C LEU A 136 -1.44 -2.13 -8.65
N LEU A 137 -2.57 -1.52 -8.32
CA LEU A 137 -3.29 -1.78 -7.07
C LEU A 137 -4.63 -2.44 -7.38
N GLU A 138 -4.80 -3.66 -6.88
CA GLU A 138 -6.07 -4.38 -6.91
C GLU A 138 -6.55 -4.72 -5.50
N ILE A 139 -7.87 -4.64 -5.32
CA ILE A 139 -8.55 -4.94 -4.07
C ILE A 139 -9.59 -6.02 -4.36
N ILE A 140 -9.34 -7.24 -3.89
CA ILE A 140 -10.11 -8.43 -4.22
C ILE A 140 -10.91 -8.85 -2.98
N PRO A 141 -12.24 -8.72 -2.99
CA PRO A 141 -13.08 -9.30 -1.96
C PRO A 141 -13.11 -10.83 -2.10
N TYR A 142 -13.24 -11.52 -0.97
CA TYR A 142 -13.49 -12.96 -0.93
C TYR A 142 -14.98 -13.19 -1.12
N ASP A 143 -15.35 -14.10 -2.03
CA ASP A 143 -16.75 -14.55 -2.15
C ASP A 143 -17.11 -15.54 -1.03
N ASP A 144 -16.16 -16.42 -0.67
CA ASP A 144 -16.20 -17.28 0.52
C ASP A 144 -14.99 -16.93 1.42
N PRO A 145 -15.20 -16.51 2.69
CA PRO A 145 -14.11 -16.21 3.62
C PRO A 145 -13.09 -17.33 3.83
N LEU A 146 -13.46 -18.59 3.58
CA LEU A 146 -12.62 -19.76 3.79
C LEU A 146 -11.85 -20.19 2.52
N GLU A 147 -12.19 -19.66 1.35
CA GLU A 147 -11.57 -20.03 0.09
C GLU A 147 -10.77 -18.88 -0.51
N VAL A 148 -9.53 -19.17 -0.93
CA VAL A 148 -8.69 -18.20 -1.64
C VAL A 148 -9.37 -17.81 -2.97
N PRO A 149 -9.44 -16.51 -3.34
CA PRO A 149 -10.07 -16.03 -4.56
C PRO A 149 -9.21 -16.30 -5.81
N TRP A 150 -9.05 -17.58 -6.16
CA TRP A 150 -8.16 -18.05 -7.21
C TRP A 150 -8.45 -17.43 -8.59
N GLU A 151 -9.72 -17.32 -8.97
CA GLU A 151 -10.12 -16.81 -10.28
C GLU A 151 -9.66 -15.37 -10.50
N GLN A 152 -9.72 -14.56 -9.45
CA GLN A 152 -9.29 -13.17 -9.46
C GLN A 152 -7.76 -13.07 -9.37
N LEU A 153 -7.13 -13.86 -8.50
CA LEU A 153 -5.68 -13.87 -8.29
C LEU A 153 -4.90 -14.27 -9.55
N GLN A 154 -5.35 -15.30 -10.28
CA GLN A 154 -4.68 -15.81 -11.49
C GLN A 154 -4.61 -14.79 -12.64
N ARG A 155 -5.36 -13.68 -12.56
CA ARG A 155 -5.32 -12.60 -13.55
C ARG A 155 -4.06 -11.74 -13.43
N PHE A 156 -3.29 -11.90 -12.36
CA PHE A 156 -2.12 -11.10 -12.07
C PHE A 156 -0.87 -11.98 -11.94
N ARG A 157 0.25 -11.45 -12.42
CA ARG A 157 1.58 -12.00 -12.18
C ARG A 157 2.49 -10.85 -11.81
N PHE A 158 3.02 -10.89 -10.59
CA PHE A 158 3.81 -9.79 -10.05
C PHE A 158 5.28 -10.15 -10.02
N ARG A 159 6.12 -9.23 -10.49
CA ARG A 159 7.57 -9.28 -10.29
C ARG A 159 7.92 -8.85 -8.87
N ASN A 160 7.25 -7.84 -8.34
CA ASN A 160 7.40 -7.35 -6.98
C ASN A 160 6.02 -7.08 -6.39
N LEU A 161 5.74 -7.59 -5.18
CA LEU A 161 4.41 -7.54 -4.59
C LEU A 161 4.42 -7.18 -3.10
N PHE A 162 3.64 -6.16 -2.76
CA PHE A 162 3.17 -5.92 -1.42
C PHE A 162 1.70 -6.36 -1.36
N ALA A 163 1.41 -7.35 -0.53
CA ALA A 163 0.07 -7.86 -0.30
C ALA A 163 -0.34 -7.64 1.16
N SER A 164 -1.61 -7.36 1.38
CA SER A 164 -2.17 -7.30 2.73
C SER A 164 -3.57 -7.91 2.73
N PHE A 165 -3.73 -8.90 3.60
CA PHE A 165 -5.00 -9.58 3.83
C PHE A 165 -5.75 -8.93 5.00
N PHE A 166 -7.03 -8.64 4.79
CA PHE A 166 -7.89 -7.96 5.74
C PHE A 166 -9.10 -8.83 6.04
N ALA A 167 -9.25 -9.24 7.29
CA ALA A 167 -10.38 -10.03 7.74
C ALA A 167 -10.78 -9.64 9.17
N GLY A 168 -11.93 -10.13 9.61
CA GLY A 168 -12.45 -9.88 10.94
C GLY A 168 -11.70 -10.66 12.03
N HIS A 169 -12.38 -10.88 13.14
CA HIS A 169 -11.86 -11.65 14.27
C HIS A 169 -11.67 -13.15 13.97
N ASP A 170 -12.20 -13.60 12.84
CA ASP A 170 -12.07 -14.94 12.28
C ASP A 170 -10.78 -15.13 11.46
N LEU A 171 -9.95 -14.09 11.32
CA LEU A 171 -8.63 -14.18 10.69
C LEU A 171 -7.76 -15.25 11.36
N THR A 172 -7.34 -16.26 10.60
CA THR A 172 -6.47 -17.34 11.09
C THR A 172 -5.12 -17.39 10.36
N MET A 173 -4.13 -18.02 11.01
CA MET A 173 -2.84 -18.32 10.38
C MET A 173 -2.96 -19.25 9.18
N GLN A 174 -3.98 -20.12 9.16
CA GLN A 174 -4.24 -21.01 8.02
C GLN A 174 -4.64 -20.18 6.79
N MET A 175 -5.59 -19.25 6.93
CA MET A 175 -6.00 -18.36 5.84
C MET A 175 -4.84 -17.52 5.30
N TYR A 176 -4.00 -16.99 6.19
CA TYR A 176 -2.77 -16.29 5.80
C TYR A 176 -1.82 -17.18 5.00
N SER A 177 -1.57 -18.41 5.49
CA SER A 177 -0.69 -19.37 4.81
C SER A 177 -1.23 -19.78 3.44
N ASP A 178 -2.54 -20.02 3.33
CA ASP A 178 -3.18 -20.44 2.08
C ASP A 178 -3.10 -19.33 1.03
N LEU A 179 -3.32 -18.07 1.44
CA LEU A 179 -3.13 -16.93 0.56
C LEU A 179 -1.66 -16.77 0.15
N GLY A 180 -0.72 -16.90 1.09
CA GLY A 180 0.72 -16.83 0.80
C GLY A 180 1.13 -17.86 -0.26
N ASN A 181 0.75 -19.12 -0.06
CA ASN A 181 1.00 -20.20 -1.03
C ASN A 181 0.38 -19.88 -2.40
N ALA A 182 -0.85 -19.37 -2.43
CA ALA A 182 -1.50 -19.02 -3.68
C ALA A 182 -0.79 -17.87 -4.42
N LEU A 183 -0.31 -16.85 -3.71
CA LEU A 183 0.44 -15.75 -4.29
C LEU A 183 1.78 -16.21 -4.88
N GLU A 184 2.49 -17.11 -4.20
CA GLU A 184 3.71 -17.74 -4.73
C GLU A 184 3.42 -18.60 -5.96
N GLU A 185 2.31 -19.32 -5.97
CA GLU A 185 1.92 -20.17 -7.10
C GLU A 185 1.59 -19.35 -8.35
N ILE A 186 0.85 -18.24 -8.22
CA ILE A 186 0.51 -17.40 -9.38
C ILE A 186 1.71 -16.58 -9.89
N SER A 187 2.70 -16.30 -9.03
CA SER A 187 3.88 -15.48 -9.34
C SER A 187 5.18 -16.25 -9.07
N PRO A 188 5.47 -17.33 -9.84
CA PRO A 188 6.59 -18.24 -9.55
C PRO A 188 7.98 -17.57 -9.66
N ASN A 189 8.08 -16.42 -10.33
CA ASN A 189 9.31 -15.65 -10.46
C ASN A 189 9.30 -14.35 -9.65
N VAL A 190 8.45 -14.26 -8.63
CA VAL A 190 8.39 -13.07 -7.77
C VAL A 190 9.77 -12.80 -7.16
N GLY A 191 10.33 -11.63 -7.43
CA GLY A 191 11.64 -11.23 -6.95
C GLY A 191 11.60 -10.81 -5.48
N CYS A 192 10.55 -10.07 -5.10
CA CYS A 192 10.32 -9.66 -3.72
C CYS A 192 8.81 -9.66 -3.42
N MET A 193 8.41 -10.35 -2.36
CA MET A 193 7.03 -10.41 -1.88
C MET A 193 6.97 -10.15 -0.39
N MET A 194 6.02 -9.31 0.03
CA MET A 194 5.67 -9.09 1.43
C MET A 194 4.17 -9.33 1.59
N LEU A 195 3.78 -10.12 2.58
CA LEU A 195 2.37 -10.37 2.92
C LEU A 195 2.11 -10.03 4.37
N ALA A 196 1.13 -9.16 4.63
CA ALA A 196 0.57 -8.92 5.96
C ALA A 196 -0.81 -9.53 6.13
N ALA A 197 -1.19 -9.69 7.40
CA ALA A 197 -2.53 -10.09 7.81
C ALA A 197 -3.04 -9.13 8.87
N ASN A 198 -4.10 -8.39 8.56
CA ASN A 198 -4.62 -7.26 9.33
C ASN A 198 -6.05 -7.53 9.81
N TYR A 199 -6.32 -7.24 11.08
CA TYR A 199 -7.68 -7.21 11.61
C TYR A 199 -8.39 -5.97 11.12
N HIS A 200 -9.52 -6.13 10.44
CA HIS A 200 -10.29 -5.02 9.90
C HIS A 200 -11.77 -5.40 9.87
N ALA A 201 -12.66 -4.41 10.00
CA ALA A 201 -14.10 -4.64 10.00
C ALA A 201 -14.68 -5.03 8.62
N SER A 202 -13.83 -5.32 7.63
CA SER A 202 -14.25 -5.78 6.31
C SER A 202 -14.91 -7.15 6.42
N ASN A 203 -16.15 -7.21 5.96
CA ASN A 203 -16.90 -8.45 5.80
C ASN A 203 -17.63 -8.38 4.45
N PRO A 204 -17.29 -9.24 3.47
CA PRO A 204 -16.35 -10.36 3.54
C PRO A 204 -14.87 -9.92 3.65
N PRO A 205 -13.94 -10.87 3.92
CA PRO A 205 -12.50 -10.60 3.85
C PRO A 205 -12.07 -10.02 2.51
N VAL A 206 -10.95 -9.31 2.51
CA VAL A 206 -10.43 -8.63 1.32
C VAL A 206 -8.91 -8.78 1.28
N VAL A 207 -8.35 -9.06 0.11
CA VAL A 207 -6.91 -8.93 -0.13
C VAL A 207 -6.62 -7.70 -0.98
N MET A 208 -5.66 -6.90 -0.55
CA MET A 208 -5.09 -5.82 -1.34
C MET A 208 -3.75 -6.28 -1.91
N LEU A 209 -3.56 -6.06 -3.21
CA LEU A 209 -2.33 -6.35 -3.94
C LEU A 209 -1.81 -5.05 -4.53
N LEU A 210 -0.59 -4.65 -4.17
CA LEU A 210 0.12 -3.50 -4.73
C LEU A 210 1.47 -3.99 -5.27
N GLY A 211 1.68 -3.92 -6.58
CA GLY A 211 2.91 -4.44 -7.14
C GLY A 211 3.18 -4.07 -8.58
N GLU A 212 4.41 -4.36 -9.00
CA GLU A 212 4.84 -4.29 -10.40
C GLU A 212 4.52 -5.62 -11.08
N LEU A 213 3.83 -5.57 -12.22
CA LEU A 213 3.54 -6.76 -13.03
C LEU A 213 4.78 -7.28 -13.74
N GLU A 214 4.80 -8.58 -14.03
CA GLU A 214 5.73 -9.14 -15.01
C GLU A 214 5.52 -8.50 -16.41
N PRO A 215 6.58 -8.29 -17.21
CA PRO A 215 6.48 -7.76 -18.58
C PRO A 215 5.66 -8.62 -19.54
#